data_AF-A0A2P5ERA3-F1
#
_entry.id   AF-A0A2P5ERA3-F1
#
_cell.length_a   1.000
_cell.length_b   1.000
_cell.length_c   1.000
_cell.angle_alpha   90.00
_cell.angle_beta   90.00
_cell.angle_gamma   90.00
#
_symmetry.space_group_name_H-M   'P 1'
#
loop_
_entity.id
_entity.type
_entity.pdbx_description
1 polymer ?
#
loop_
_entity_poly.entity_id
_entity_poly.type
_entity_poly.pdbx_seq_one_letter_code
_entity_poly.pdbx_strand_id
1 'polypeptide(L)'
;MATFAPKHILYLTTLLLVTIVSQSKAALNASYYSQTCPQAENIILQTVYNASIFDPKVPARLLRIKANKIKKIQDKHGTLVNKDEDIENNIFTSVGENNEALEQVLATIDPSVADSMNFKLICPFVADEVWAAIQSMGPDKNPRQDGIENLDGKSILNQ
;
A
#
# COMPACT_ATOMS: atom_id res chain seq x y z
N MET A 1 18.18 -34.91 61.28
CA MET A 1 17.45 -35.11 60.01
C MET A 1 16.48 -33.93 59.88
N ALA A 2 16.74 -32.96 59.01
CA ALA A 2 15.94 -31.74 58.94
C ALA A 2 14.69 -31.98 58.08
N THR A 3 13.51 -31.91 58.68
CA THR A 3 12.22 -32.03 57.99
C THR A 3 11.80 -30.64 57.50
N PHE A 4 11.88 -30.44 56.18
CA PHE A 4 11.53 -29.17 55.56
C PHE A 4 10.02 -29.14 55.29
N ALA A 5 9.33 -28.09 55.77
CA ALA A 5 7.88 -28.01 55.69
C ALA A 5 7.37 -27.94 54.22
N PRO A 6 6.23 -28.58 53.89
CA PRO A 6 5.78 -28.79 52.51
C PRO A 6 5.53 -27.50 51.72
N LYS A 7 5.22 -26.39 52.40
CA LYS A 7 5.06 -25.06 51.77
C LYS A 7 6.35 -24.53 51.16
N HIS A 8 7.49 -24.74 51.81
CA HIS A 8 8.77 -24.28 51.29
C HIS A 8 9.25 -25.15 50.11
N ILE A 9 8.89 -26.44 50.10
CA ILE A 9 9.19 -27.35 48.99
C ILE A 9 8.43 -26.92 47.73
N LEU A 10 7.15 -26.56 47.85
CA LEU A 10 6.36 -26.02 46.74
C LEU A 10 6.93 -24.68 46.24
N TYR A 11 7.32 -23.79 47.15
CA TYR A 11 7.90 -22.50 46.77
C TYR A 11 9.25 -22.65 46.05
N LEU A 12 10.15 -23.49 46.56
CA LEU A 12 11.45 -23.76 45.94
C LEU A 12 11.33 -24.43 44.58
N THR A 13 10.37 -25.35 44.41
CA THR A 13 10.14 -26.01 43.12
C THR A 13 9.55 -25.04 42.08
N THR A 14 8.65 -24.14 42.48
CA THR A 14 8.18 -23.06 41.58
C THR A 14 9.27 -22.06 41.21
N LEU A 15 10.14 -21.67 42.17
CA LEU A 15 11.27 -20.77 41.92
C LEU A 15 12.26 -21.41 40.93
N LEU A 16 12.51 -22.71 41.07
CA LEU A 16 13.41 -23.46 40.18
C LEU A 16 12.84 -23.59 38.76
N LEU A 17 11.52 -23.71 38.60
CA LEU A 17 10.85 -23.76 37.29
C LEU A 17 10.93 -22.43 36.53
N VAL A 18 10.92 -21.29 37.23
CA VAL A 18 10.96 -19.95 36.62
C VAL A 18 12.32 -19.63 35.98
N THR A 19 13.43 -20.22 36.45
CA THR A 19 14.77 -19.95 35.89
C THR A 19 15.07 -20.73 34.60
N ILE A 20 14.28 -21.76 34.29
CA ILE A 20 14.42 -22.60 33.08
C ILE A 20 13.73 -21.94 31.87
N VAL A 21 12.88 -20.94 32.11
CA VAL A 21 12.22 -20.20 31.03
C VAL A 21 13.29 -19.41 30.28
N SER A 22 13.62 -19.87 29.07
CA SER A 22 14.59 -19.22 28.20
C SER A 22 14.14 -17.79 27.94
N GLN A 23 14.86 -16.82 28.50
CA GLN A 23 14.66 -15.43 28.11
C GLN A 23 15.02 -15.32 26.63
N SER A 24 14.01 -15.12 25.77
CA SER A 24 14.24 -14.79 24.37
C SER A 24 15.04 -13.49 24.31
N LYS A 25 16.36 -13.62 24.10
CA LYS A 25 17.23 -12.47 23.91
C LYS A 25 17.11 -12.04 22.45
N ALA A 26 16.07 -11.25 22.15
CA ALA A 26 16.05 -10.44 20.95
C ALA A 26 17.10 -9.32 21.10
N ALA A 27 18.37 -9.66 20.87
CA ALA A 27 19.47 -8.71 20.90
C ALA A 27 19.64 -8.11 19.50
N LEU A 28 19.49 -6.79 19.39
CA LEU A 28 19.76 -6.08 18.15
C LEU A 28 21.28 -6.10 17.90
N ASN A 29 21.71 -6.62 16.75
CA ASN A 29 23.12 -6.68 16.37
C ASN A 29 23.34 -5.83 15.12
N ALA A 30 24.33 -4.93 15.15
CA ALA A 30 24.69 -4.08 14.01
C ALA A 30 25.12 -4.90 12.78
N SER A 31 25.74 -6.06 13.00
CA SER A 31 26.20 -6.97 11.94
C SER A 31 25.20 -8.08 11.63
N TYR A 32 23.92 -7.91 11.97
CA TYR A 32 22.90 -8.94 11.78
C TYR A 32 22.82 -9.46 10.33
N TYR A 33 22.91 -8.56 9.35
CA TYR A 33 22.85 -8.92 7.93
C TYR A 33 24.21 -9.27 7.31
N SER A 34 25.32 -9.18 8.04
CA SER A 34 26.66 -9.38 7.46
C SER A 34 26.86 -10.78 6.87
N GLN A 35 26.17 -11.80 7.38
CA GLN A 35 26.27 -13.18 6.88
C GLN A 35 25.21 -13.53 5.82
N THR A 36 24.01 -12.94 5.89
CA THR A 36 22.88 -13.27 5.00
C THR A 36 22.76 -12.33 3.81
N CYS A 37 23.00 -11.03 4.03
CA CYS A 37 22.96 -9.99 3.01
C CYS A 37 23.97 -8.87 3.34
N PRO A 38 25.26 -9.07 3.05
CA PRO A 38 26.31 -8.11 3.41
C PRO A 38 26.15 -6.74 2.71
N GLN A 39 25.39 -6.68 1.62
CA GLN A 39 25.13 -5.46 0.86
C GLN A 39 23.90 -4.68 1.36
N ALA A 40 23.16 -5.19 2.36
CA ALA A 40 21.89 -4.60 2.79
C ALA A 40 22.01 -3.10 3.15
N GLU A 41 23.01 -2.74 3.96
CA GLU A 41 23.23 -1.35 4.36
C GLU A 41 23.57 -0.44 3.17
N ASN A 42 24.44 -0.92 2.26
CA ASN A 42 24.83 -0.18 1.07
C ASN A 42 23.63 0.05 0.12
N ILE A 43 22.80 -0.98 -0.10
CA ILE A 43 21.59 -0.89 -0.92
C ILE A 43 20.64 0.16 -0.35
N ILE A 44 20.41 0.15 0.96
CA ILE A 44 19.53 1.12 1.63
C ILE A 44 20.09 2.53 1.47
N LEU A 45 21.39 2.73 1.71
CA LEU A 45 22.05 4.03 1.59
C LEU A 45 21.92 4.60 0.18
N GLN A 46 22.25 3.81 -0.85
CA GLN A 46 22.15 4.23 -2.25
C GLN A 46 20.71 4.55 -2.65
N THR A 47 19.75 3.72 -2.21
CA THR A 47 18.33 3.93 -2.53
C THR A 47 17.83 5.24 -1.91
N VAL A 48 18.13 5.50 -0.64
CA VAL A 48 17.72 6.73 0.04
C VAL A 48 18.40 7.95 -0.56
N TYR A 49 19.68 7.84 -0.91
CA TYR A 49 20.43 8.91 -1.56
C TYR A 49 19.88 9.26 -2.94
N ASN A 50 19.64 8.26 -3.79
CA ASN A 50 19.06 8.49 -5.12
C ASN A 50 17.67 9.12 -5.01
N ALA A 51 16.84 8.65 -4.08
CA ALA A 51 15.52 9.23 -3.84
C ALA A 51 15.59 10.67 -3.31
N SER A 52 16.60 11.01 -2.50
CA SER A 52 16.74 12.35 -1.93
C SER A 52 17.19 13.40 -2.93
N ILE A 53 17.87 12.99 -4.02
CA ILE A 53 18.19 13.88 -5.14
C ILE A 53 16.92 14.37 -5.83
N PHE A 54 15.93 13.49 -6.02
CA PHE A 54 14.66 13.84 -6.65
C PHE A 54 13.71 14.57 -5.71
N ASP A 55 13.64 14.15 -4.45
CA ASP A 55 12.84 14.81 -3.42
C ASP A 55 13.64 14.98 -2.11
N PRO A 56 14.09 16.22 -1.79
CA PRO A 56 14.89 16.48 -0.60
C PRO A 56 14.13 16.24 0.71
N LYS A 57 12.80 16.06 0.68
CA LYS A 57 11.98 15.74 1.86
C LYS A 57 11.98 14.25 2.20
N VAL A 58 12.47 13.38 1.31
CA VAL A 58 12.48 11.92 1.51
C VAL A 58 13.16 11.51 2.83
N PRO A 59 14.38 11.98 3.17
CA PRO A 59 15.03 11.59 4.42
C PRO A 59 14.21 11.99 5.66
N ALA A 60 13.66 13.21 5.66
CA ALA A 60 12.82 13.70 6.75
C ALA A 60 11.53 12.88 6.91
N ARG A 61 10.90 12.47 5.80
CA ARG A 61 9.69 11.63 5.81
C ARG A 61 9.99 10.22 6.32
N LEU A 62 11.11 9.61 5.91
CA LEU A 62 11.55 8.30 6.41
C LEU A 62 11.85 8.32 7.91
N LEU A 63 12.53 9.37 8.40
CA LEU A 63 12.76 9.57 9.83
C LEU A 63 11.44 9.72 10.60
N ARG A 64 10.49 10.47 10.06
CA ARG A 64 9.17 10.65 10.66
C ARG A 64 8.39 9.34 10.75
N ILE A 65 8.44 8.50 9.72
CA ILE A 65 7.81 7.18 9.72
C ILE A 65 8.41 6.29 10.82
N LYS A 66 9.74 6.29 10.98
CA LYS A 66 10.40 5.53 12.05
C LYS A 66 10.01 6.02 13.46
N ALA A 67 9.85 7.33 13.64
CA ALA A 67 9.55 7.93 14.93
C ALA A 67 8.06 7.82 15.32
N ASN A 68 7.16 7.83 14.33
CA ASN A 68 5.72 7.82 14.54
C ASN A 68 5.22 6.41 14.89
N LYS A 69 5.21 6.09 16.18
CA LYS A 69 4.45 4.96 16.72
C LYS A 69 3.16 5.50 17.33
N ILE A 70 2.00 5.07 16.82
CA ILE A 70 0.71 5.32 17.49
C ILE A 70 0.72 4.53 18.80
N LYS A 71 0.81 5.24 19.93
CA LYS A 71 0.89 4.62 21.27
C LYS A 71 -0.47 4.46 21.93
N LYS A 72 -1.38 5.42 21.69
CA LYS A 72 -2.71 5.49 22.28
C LYS A 72 -3.68 6.06 21.26
N ILE A 73 -4.91 5.56 21.26
CA ILE A 73 -6.01 6.12 20.46
C ILE A 73 -7.04 6.67 21.44
N GLN A 74 -7.53 7.88 21.18
CA GLN A 74 -8.57 8.51 21.98
C GLN A 74 -9.93 8.19 21.34
N ASP A 75 -10.82 7.54 22.08
CA ASP A 75 -12.20 7.36 21.63
C ASP A 75 -12.97 8.70 21.69
N LYS A 76 -14.14 8.77 21.03
CA LYS A 76 -15.05 9.93 21.00
C LYS A 76 -15.47 10.44 22.39
N HIS A 77 -15.31 9.63 23.44
CA HIS A 77 -15.60 9.97 24.83
C HIS A 77 -14.35 10.41 25.63
N GLY A 78 -13.19 10.54 24.97
CA GLY A 78 -11.95 11.00 25.59
C GLY A 78 -11.13 9.90 26.30
N THR A 79 -11.58 8.65 26.29
CA THR A 79 -10.87 7.52 26.88
C THR A 79 -9.69 7.09 26.01
N LEU A 80 -8.51 6.92 26.61
CA LEU A 80 -7.29 6.49 25.93
C LEU A 80 -7.22 4.96 25.92
N VAL A 81 -7.32 4.34 24.75
CA VAL A 81 -7.17 2.89 24.56
C VAL A 81 -5.70 2.59 24.22
N ASN A 82 -5.07 1.68 24.99
CA ASN A 82 -3.72 1.20 24.73
C ASN A 82 -3.74 0.11 23.65
N LYS A 83 -2.65 0.01 22.89
CA LYS A 83 -2.60 -0.72 21.63
C LYS A 83 -2.24 -2.21 21.74
N ASP A 84 -2.03 -2.70 22.96
CA ASP A 84 -1.14 -3.85 23.19
C ASP A 84 -1.72 -5.22 22.83
N GLU A 85 -3.01 -5.38 22.52
CA GLU A 85 -3.51 -6.70 22.05
C GLU A 85 -4.80 -6.64 21.22
N ASP A 86 -5.77 -5.79 21.59
CA ASP A 86 -7.12 -5.84 20.98
C ASP A 86 -7.30 -4.99 19.72
N ILE A 87 -6.40 -4.03 19.45
CA ILE A 87 -6.62 -3.03 18.40
C ILE A 87 -6.16 -3.54 17.03
N GLU A 88 -5.07 -4.30 16.93
CA GLU A 88 -4.54 -4.73 15.64
C GLU A 88 -5.49 -5.70 14.91
N ASN A 89 -6.17 -6.56 15.67
CA ASN A 89 -7.15 -7.48 15.11
C ASN A 89 -8.48 -6.79 14.77
N ASN A 90 -8.86 -5.72 15.49
CA ASN A 90 -10.14 -5.04 15.29
C ASN A 90 -10.09 -3.80 14.37
N ILE A 91 -8.91 -3.23 14.10
CA ILE A 91 -8.74 -2.10 13.16
C ILE A 91 -8.96 -2.53 11.71
N PHE A 92 -8.64 -3.78 11.37
CA PHE A 92 -8.76 -4.32 10.02
C PHE A 92 -9.97 -5.23 9.82
N THR A 93 -10.76 -5.51 10.86
CA THR A 93 -12.05 -6.16 10.71
C THR A 93 -13.10 -5.09 10.44
N SER A 94 -13.62 -5.05 9.21
CA SER A 94 -14.76 -4.19 8.87
C SER A 94 -16.03 -4.73 9.54
N VAL A 95 -16.22 -4.41 10.82
CA VAL A 95 -17.52 -4.59 11.48
C VAL A 95 -18.39 -3.40 11.09
N GLY A 96 -19.21 -3.61 10.06
CA GLY A 96 -20.19 -2.64 9.58
C GLY A 96 -19.64 -1.77 8.46
N GLU A 97 -19.98 -2.10 7.22
CA GLU A 97 -19.78 -1.22 6.08
C GLU A 97 -20.68 0.02 6.24
N ASN A 98 -20.07 1.16 6.50
CA ASN A 98 -20.75 2.45 6.57
C ASN A 98 -20.78 3.08 5.16
N ASN A 99 -21.66 2.58 4.30
CA ASN A 99 -21.80 3.02 2.91
C ASN A 99 -21.96 4.54 2.77
N GLU A 100 -22.59 5.20 3.74
CA GLU A 100 -22.73 6.67 3.77
C GLU A 100 -21.39 7.41 3.92
N ALA A 101 -20.45 6.90 4.72
CA ALA A 101 -19.13 7.51 4.87
C ALA A 101 -18.26 7.26 3.62
N LEU A 102 -18.43 6.11 2.98
CA LEU A 102 -17.75 5.81 1.72
C LEU A 102 -18.20 6.78 0.62
N GLU A 103 -19.50 7.04 0.49
CA GLU A 103 -20.03 8.02 -0.47
C GLU A 103 -19.49 9.44 -0.22
N GLN A 104 -19.36 9.86 1.05
CA GLN A 104 -18.75 11.16 1.37
C GLN A 104 -17.26 11.24 0.99
N VAL A 105 -16.51 10.16 1.20
CA VAL A 105 -15.10 10.10 0.78
C VAL A 105 -14.99 10.12 -0.74
N LEU A 106 -15.80 9.32 -1.44
CA LEU A 106 -15.83 9.28 -2.91
C LEU A 106 -16.22 10.63 -3.51
N ALA A 107 -17.13 11.37 -2.89
CA ALA A 107 -17.53 12.71 -3.32
C ALA A 107 -16.44 13.79 -3.09
N THR A 108 -15.49 13.54 -2.19
CA THR A 108 -14.41 14.51 -1.88
C THR A 108 -13.19 14.33 -2.79
N ILE A 109 -13.02 13.14 -3.38
CA ILE A 109 -11.89 12.83 -4.26
C ILE A 109 -12.24 13.30 -5.67
N ASP A 110 -11.48 14.27 -6.19
CA ASP A 110 -11.61 14.67 -7.59
C ASP A 110 -11.24 13.47 -8.50
N PRO A 111 -12.20 12.94 -9.31
CA PRO A 111 -11.91 11.80 -10.17
C PRO A 111 -10.99 12.21 -11.31
N SER A 112 -9.94 11.42 -11.54
CA SER A 112 -9.02 11.61 -12.68
C SER A 112 -9.74 11.51 -14.03
N VAL A 113 -10.81 10.70 -14.09
CA VAL A 113 -11.69 10.59 -15.24
C VAL A 113 -13.03 11.24 -14.90
N ALA A 114 -13.26 12.46 -15.37
CA ALA A 114 -14.56 13.11 -15.33
C ALA A 114 -15.60 12.31 -16.13
N ASP A 115 -16.85 12.33 -15.68
CA ASP A 115 -17.96 11.64 -16.34
C ASP A 115 -18.10 12.04 -17.81
N SER A 116 -17.85 13.31 -18.14
CA SER A 116 -17.86 13.81 -19.51
C SER A 116 -16.84 13.13 -20.43
N MET A 117 -15.69 12.71 -19.88
CA MET A 117 -14.70 11.94 -20.62
C MET A 117 -15.20 10.51 -20.85
N ASN A 118 -15.84 9.91 -19.83
CA ASN A 118 -16.45 8.60 -19.95
C ASN A 118 -17.60 8.58 -20.97
N PHE A 119 -18.45 9.61 -21.01
CA PHE A 119 -19.51 9.77 -22.01
C PHE A 119 -18.97 9.79 -23.44
N LYS A 120 -17.81 10.41 -23.67
CA LYS A 120 -17.14 10.41 -24.98
C LYS A 120 -16.51 9.06 -25.35
N LEU A 121 -16.17 8.22 -24.38
CA LEU A 121 -15.62 6.90 -24.63
C LEU A 121 -16.71 5.86 -24.95
N ILE A 122 -17.93 6.11 -24.50
CA ILE A 122 -19.08 5.20 -24.67
C ILE A 122 -19.97 5.64 -25.85
N CYS A 123 -19.82 6.87 -26.36
CA CYS A 123 -20.64 7.33 -27.47
C CYS A 123 -20.37 6.52 -28.76
N PRO A 124 -21.41 6.19 -29.55
CA PRO A 124 -21.23 5.52 -30.83
C PRO A 124 -20.45 6.42 -31.79
N PHE A 125 -19.59 5.82 -32.62
CA PHE A 125 -18.81 6.54 -33.61
C PHE A 125 -19.69 7.11 -34.73
N VAL A 126 -19.50 8.38 -35.05
CA VAL A 126 -20.13 9.05 -36.19
C VAL A 126 -19.15 9.03 -37.37
N ALA A 127 -19.64 8.70 -38.57
CA ALA A 127 -18.82 8.56 -39.77
C ALA A 127 -17.93 9.79 -40.04
N ASP A 128 -18.47 10.99 -39.85
CA ASP A 128 -17.74 12.25 -40.05
C ASP A 128 -16.62 12.47 -39.03
N GLU A 129 -16.82 12.06 -37.78
CA GLU A 129 -15.81 12.15 -36.72
C GLU A 129 -14.66 11.16 -36.96
N VAL A 130 -14.99 9.95 -37.41
CA VAL A 130 -14.00 8.94 -37.81
C VAL A 130 -13.18 9.44 -38.99
N TRP A 131 -13.83 10.03 -39.99
CA TRP A 131 -13.16 10.57 -41.17
C TRP A 131 -12.25 11.76 -40.83
N ALA A 132 -12.71 12.68 -39.98
CA ALA A 132 -11.91 13.79 -39.49
C ALA A 132 -10.71 13.32 -38.65
N ALA A 133 -10.89 12.30 -37.81
CA ALA A 133 -9.82 11.70 -37.04
C ALA A 133 -8.75 11.06 -37.95
N ILE A 134 -9.17 10.33 -38.99
CA ILE A 134 -8.27 9.74 -39.99
C ILE A 134 -7.43 10.81 -40.68
N GLN A 135 -8.04 11.93 -41.07
CA GLN A 135 -7.32 13.05 -41.70
C GLN A 135 -6.37 13.77 -40.73
N SER A 136 -6.67 13.76 -39.43
CA SER A 136 -5.83 14.38 -38.41
C SER A 136 -4.57 13.57 -38.07
N MET A 137 -4.53 12.29 -38.47
CA MET A 137 -3.35 11.46 -38.24
C MET A 137 -2.21 11.90 -39.18
N GLY A 138 -1.04 12.17 -38.61
CA GLY A 138 0.15 12.56 -39.37
C GLY A 138 0.60 11.48 -40.38
N PRO A 139 1.45 11.84 -41.35
CA PRO A 139 1.81 11.00 -42.51
C PRO A 139 2.51 9.67 -42.15
N ASP A 140 2.97 9.49 -40.90
CA ASP A 140 3.67 8.29 -40.44
C ASP A 140 2.74 7.14 -40.02
N LYS A 141 1.42 7.32 -40.11
CA LYS A 141 0.41 6.27 -39.93
C LYS A 141 -0.05 5.71 -41.26
N ASN A 142 0.84 5.65 -42.27
CA ASN A 142 0.55 4.86 -43.45
C ASN A 142 0.30 3.40 -43.00
N PRO A 143 -0.89 2.84 -43.26
CA PRO A 143 -1.04 1.40 -43.16
C PRO A 143 0.02 0.81 -44.08
N ARG A 144 0.79 -0.18 -43.59
CA ARG A 144 1.52 -1.03 -44.54
C ARG A 144 0.51 -1.55 -45.57
N GLN A 145 1.03 -1.91 -46.74
CA GLN A 145 0.33 -2.43 -47.92
C GLN A 145 -0.77 -3.47 -47.60
N ASP A 146 -0.74 -4.05 -46.40
CA ASP A 146 -1.56 -5.13 -45.87
C ASP A 146 -2.94 -4.70 -45.31
N GLY A 147 -3.33 -3.40 -45.35
CA GLY A 147 -4.48 -2.93 -44.56
C GLY A 147 -5.54 -2.03 -45.21
N ILE A 148 -5.29 -1.40 -46.37
CA ILE A 148 -6.33 -0.60 -47.07
C ILE A 148 -6.21 -0.84 -48.57
N GLU A 149 -6.71 -2.00 -49.00
CA GLU A 149 -7.03 -2.24 -50.40
C GLU A 149 -8.51 -1.93 -50.58
N ASN A 150 -8.83 -0.97 -51.47
CA ASN A 150 -10.17 -0.58 -51.90
C ASN A 150 -11.09 0.12 -50.89
N LEU A 151 -10.98 1.44 -50.79
CA LEU A 151 -12.16 2.30 -50.63
C LEU A 151 -12.07 3.49 -51.59
N ASP A 152 -12.04 3.17 -52.89
CA ASP A 152 -12.42 4.13 -53.92
C ASP A 152 -13.94 4.36 -53.80
N GLY A 153 -14.32 5.60 -53.48
CA GLY A 153 -15.67 6.02 -53.13
C GLY A 153 -16.69 5.90 -54.27
N LYS A 154 -17.11 4.68 -54.61
CA LYS A 154 -18.17 4.46 -55.62
C LYS A 154 -19.19 3.36 -55.33
N SER A 155 -19.24 2.76 -54.14
CA SER A 155 -20.18 1.64 -53.88
C SER A 155 -20.86 1.67 -52.50
N ILE A 156 -21.39 2.81 -52.08
CA ILE A 156 -22.39 2.86 -50.99
C ILE A 156 -23.49 3.89 -51.30
N LEU A 157 -24.02 3.79 -52.52
CA LEU A 157 -25.36 4.28 -52.86
C LEU A 157 -26.01 3.19 -53.72
N ASN A 158 -26.65 2.23 -53.03
CA ASN A 158 -27.71 1.31 -53.47
C ASN A 158 -27.53 -0.06 -52.80
N GLN A 159 -27.90 -0.16 -51.53
CA GLN A 159 -28.75 -1.23 -51.03
C GLN A 159 -29.37 -0.84 -49.67
#